data_AF-A0A2V7JIQ4-F1
#
_entry.id   AF-A0A2V7JIQ4-F1
#
_cell.length_a   1.000
_cell.length_b   1.000
_cell.length_c   1.000
_cell.angle_alpha   90.00
_cell.angle_beta   90.00
_cell.angle_gamma   90.00
#
_symmetry.space_group_name_H-M   'P 1'
#
loop_
_entity.id
_entity.type
_entity.pdbx_description
1 polymer ?
#
loop_
_entity_poly.entity_id
_entity_poly.type
_entity_poly.pdbx_seq_one_letter_code
_entity_poly.pdbx_strand_id
1 'polypeptide(L)'
;VTGKEAQELLDRAAITVNKNTIPGDPQKAFVTSGVRIGTSAVTTRGFGEAEMLKVADFIDTVLKKKDDATIARVNAEVRELAEQFPLYAAPVRAAVAGAHGR
;
A
#
# COMPACT_ATOMS: atom_id res chain seq x y z
N VAL A 1 -10.53 11.91 12.03
CA VAL A 1 -10.19 10.50 11.72
C VAL A 1 -8.99 10.18 12.57
N THR A 2 -9.02 9.11 13.36
CA THR A 2 -7.81 8.71 14.13
C THR A 2 -6.83 7.95 13.23
N GLY A 3 -5.57 7.81 13.64
CA GLY A 3 -4.59 7.02 12.90
C GLY A 3 -5.00 5.55 12.80
N LYS A 4 -5.55 4.98 13.88
CA LYS A 4 -6.11 3.63 13.91
C LYS A 4 -7.26 3.47 12.92
N GLU A 5 -8.25 4.37 12.94
CA GLU A 5 -9.39 4.35 12.02
C GLU A 5 -8.93 4.48 10.56
N ALA A 6 -8.01 5.40 10.28
CA ALA A 6 -7.45 5.58 8.94
C ALA A 6 -6.74 4.32 8.44
N GLN A 7 -5.94 3.69 9.29
CA GLN A 7 -5.27 2.42 8.96
C GLN A 7 -6.29 1.32 8.63
N GLU A 8 -7.30 1.11 9.48
CA GLU A 8 -8.32 0.07 9.29
C GLU A 8 -9.13 0.29 8.00
N LEU A 9 -9.50 1.52 7.68
CA LEU A 9 -10.21 1.86 6.45
C LEU A 9 -9.36 1.58 5.20
N LEU A 10 -8.09 1.98 5.22
CA LEU A 10 -7.18 1.79 4.10
C LEU A 10 -6.78 0.31 3.91
N ASP A 11 -6.58 -0.44 5.00
CA ASP A 11 -6.33 -1.89 4.94
C ASP A 11 -7.50 -2.62 4.26
N ARG A 12 -8.75 -2.25 4.56
CA ARG A 12 -9.94 -2.78 3.87
C ARG A 12 -9.99 -2.43 2.38
N ALA A 13 -9.37 -1.32 1.99
CA ALA A 13 -9.21 -0.92 0.58
C ALA A 13 -7.96 -1.51 -0.09
N ALA A 14 -7.28 -2.49 0.55
CA ALA A 14 -6.02 -3.09 0.10
C ALA A 14 -4.82 -2.11 0.04
N ILE A 15 -4.87 -1.02 0.81
CA ILE A 15 -3.78 -0.05 0.95
C ILE A 15 -3.21 -0.13 2.37
N THR A 16 -2.08 -0.80 2.53
CA THR A 16 -1.47 -0.98 3.85
C THR A 16 -0.65 0.24 4.26
N VAL A 17 -1.01 0.84 5.39
CA VAL A 17 -0.27 1.92 6.06
C VAL A 17 -0.06 1.61 7.54
N ASN A 18 0.68 2.47 8.25
CA ASN A 18 0.87 2.33 9.69
C ASN A 18 0.35 3.58 10.42
N LYS A 19 -0.51 3.39 11.42
CA LYS A 19 -0.86 4.44 12.38
C LYS A 19 0.41 4.95 13.07
N ASN A 20 0.58 6.25 13.14
CA ASN A 20 1.81 6.87 13.64
C ASN A 20 1.46 8.14 14.43
N THR A 21 2.19 8.39 15.51
CA THR A 21 2.00 9.60 16.31
C THR A 21 2.40 10.86 15.53
N ILE A 22 1.82 11.99 15.92
CA ILE A 22 2.22 13.33 15.46
C ILE A 22 2.82 14.12 16.63
N PRO A 23 3.55 15.23 16.37
CA PRO A 23 3.98 16.13 17.44
C PRO A 23 2.78 16.58 18.30
N GLY A 24 2.86 16.36 19.62
CA GLY A 24 1.79 16.70 20.56
C GLY A 24 0.50 15.88 20.38
N ASP A 25 0.60 14.62 19.95
CA ASP A 25 -0.55 13.77 19.64
C ASP A 25 -1.61 13.77 20.78
N PRO A 26 -2.85 14.22 20.50
CA PRO A 26 -3.92 14.22 21.51
C PRO A 26 -4.47 12.83 21.81
N GLN A 27 -4.13 11.81 21.02
CA GLN A 27 -4.62 10.44 21.14
C GLN A 27 -3.61 9.52 21.84
N LYS A 28 -4.10 8.40 22.39
CA LYS A 28 -3.26 7.38 23.01
C LYS A 28 -2.37 6.68 21.97
N ALA A 29 -1.24 6.12 22.41
CA ALA A 29 -0.25 5.45 21.54
C ALA A 29 -0.83 4.33 20.66
N PHE A 30 -1.87 3.61 21.10
CA PHE A 30 -2.52 2.56 20.30
C PHE A 30 -3.56 3.07 19.29
N VAL A 31 -3.91 4.36 19.34
CA VAL A 31 -4.91 5.01 18.48
C VAL A 31 -4.22 5.99 17.52
N THR A 32 -3.41 6.91 18.05
CA THR A 32 -2.69 7.97 17.34
C THR A 32 -3.58 8.91 16.51
N SER A 33 -3.05 10.05 16.08
CA SER A 33 -3.76 11.03 15.24
C SER A 33 -3.27 11.10 13.79
N GLY A 34 -2.33 10.23 13.38
CA GLY A 34 -1.74 10.27 12.05
C GLY A 34 -1.42 8.89 11.47
N VAL A 35 -0.93 8.90 10.23
CA VAL A 35 -0.43 7.72 9.52
C VAL A 35 0.91 8.05 8.86
N ARG A 36 1.77 7.05 8.69
CA ARG A 36 3.00 7.15 7.90
C ARG A 36 2.84 6.38 6.59
N ILE A 37 3.19 7.02 5.49
CA ILE A 37 3.12 6.46 4.14
C ILE A 37 4.55 6.39 3.59
N GLY A 38 4.92 5.24 3.04
CA GLY A 38 6.22 5.01 2.41
C GLY A 38 6.03 4.50 0.98
N THR A 39 6.80 5.04 0.04
CA THR A 39 6.68 4.71 -1.39
C THR A 39 7.61 3.59 -1.84
N SER A 40 8.65 3.27 -1.06
CA SER A 40 9.72 2.35 -1.47
C SER A 40 9.23 1.01 -1.99
N ALA A 41 8.22 0.40 -1.33
CA ALA A 41 7.68 -0.89 -1.74
C ALA A 41 7.01 -0.85 -3.12
N VAL A 42 6.23 0.19 -3.40
CA VAL A 42 5.51 0.33 -4.68
C VAL A 42 6.44 0.82 -5.79
N THR A 43 7.42 1.68 -5.49
CA THR A 43 8.42 2.10 -6.47
C THR A 43 9.35 0.96 -6.87
N THR A 44 9.77 0.09 -5.92
CA THR A 44 10.53 -1.13 -6.25
C THR A 44 9.69 -2.12 -7.08
N ARG A 45 8.37 -2.12 -6.91
CA ARG A 45 7.42 -2.89 -7.71
C ARG A 45 7.21 -2.31 -9.12
N GLY A 46 7.64 -1.08 -9.39
CA GLY A 46 7.60 -0.45 -10.70
C GLY A 46 6.61 0.72 -10.85
N PHE A 47 5.96 1.16 -9.77
CA PHE A 47 5.05 2.30 -9.83
C PHE A 47 5.83 3.59 -10.12
N GLY A 48 5.34 4.38 -11.08
CA GLY A 48 5.82 5.72 -11.40
C GLY A 48 4.89 6.82 -10.88
N GLU A 49 5.10 8.05 -11.34
CA GLU A 49 4.33 9.23 -10.89
C GLU A 49 2.83 9.10 -11.17
N ALA A 50 2.46 8.57 -12.34
CA ALA A 50 1.05 8.40 -12.72
C ALA A 50 0.32 7.41 -11.80
N GLU A 51 0.98 6.33 -11.39
CA GLU A 51 0.41 5.36 -10.46
C GLU A 51 0.33 5.93 -9.05
N MET A 52 1.32 6.74 -8.64
CA MET A 52 1.30 7.41 -7.34
C MET A 52 0.17 8.42 -7.20
N LEU A 53 -0.22 9.11 -8.28
CA LEU A 53 -1.41 9.97 -8.30
C LEU A 53 -2.68 9.15 -8.02
N LYS A 54 -2.84 7.99 -8.67
CA LYS A 54 -3.98 7.09 -8.40
C LYS A 54 -4.00 6.62 -6.95
N VAL A 55 -2.84 6.22 -6.41
CA VAL A 55 -2.72 5.82 -5.01
C VAL A 55 -3.15 6.96 -4.06
N ALA A 56 -2.74 8.20 -4.34
CA ALA A 56 -3.17 9.36 -3.56
C ALA A 56 -4.69 9.58 -3.61
N ASP A 57 -5.28 9.48 -4.80
CA ASP A 57 -6.74 9.62 -5.00
C ASP A 57 -7.53 8.52 -4.29
N PHE A 58 -7.03 7.29 -4.30
CA PHE A 58 -7.63 6.16 -3.57
C PHE A 58 -7.63 6.42 -2.05
N ILE A 59 -6.50 6.88 -1.51
CA ILE A 59 -6.37 7.22 -0.08
C ILE A 59 -7.37 8.33 0.29
N ASP A 60 -7.39 9.42 -0.49
CA ASP A 60 -8.29 10.56 -0.25
C ASP A 60 -9.76 10.13 -0.29
N THR A 61 -10.13 9.35 -1.31
CA THR A 61 -11.49 8.85 -1.51
C THR A 61 -11.96 8.01 -0.32
N VAL A 62 -11.15 7.04 0.12
CA VAL A 62 -11.48 6.15 1.23
C VAL A 62 -11.63 6.93 2.53
N LEU A 63 -10.70 7.85 2.83
CA LEU A 63 -10.71 8.60 4.10
C LEU A 63 -11.82 9.66 4.16
N LYS A 64 -12.27 10.20 3.03
CA LYS A 64 -13.39 11.14 2.95
C LYS A 64 -14.75 10.46 3.02
N LYS A 65 -14.94 9.35 2.30
CA LYS A 65 -16.25 8.70 2.15
C LYS A 65 -16.55 7.71 3.28
N LYS A 66 -15.59 6.85 3.61
CA LYS A 66 -15.66 5.87 4.70
C LYS A 66 -16.86 4.91 4.67
N ASP A 67 -17.50 4.74 3.51
CA ASP A 67 -18.58 3.78 3.32
C ASP A 67 -18.09 2.49 2.64
N ASP A 68 -18.79 1.39 2.90
CA ASP A 68 -18.38 0.06 2.47
C ASP A 68 -18.38 -0.11 0.95
N ALA A 69 -19.30 0.57 0.25
CA ALA A 69 -19.39 0.50 -1.21
C ALA A 69 -18.17 1.16 -1.87
N THR A 70 -17.78 2.35 -1.39
CA THR A 70 -16.58 3.06 -1.85
C THR A 70 -15.32 2.25 -1.55
N ILE A 71 -15.21 1.68 -0.35
CA ILE A 71 -14.05 0.85 0.04
C ILE A 71 -13.93 -0.39 -0.86
N ALA A 72 -15.05 -1.08 -1.13
CA ALA A 72 -15.05 -2.26 -2.00
C ALA A 72 -14.64 -1.92 -3.44
N ARG A 73 -15.13 -0.80 -3.98
CA ARG A 73 -14.73 -0.32 -5.31
C ARG A 73 -13.24 0.01 -5.36
N VAL A 74 -12.74 0.80 -4.42
CA VAL A 74 -11.32 1.17 -4.36
C VAL A 74 -10.43 -0.07 -4.17
N ASN A 75 -10.86 -1.05 -3.37
CA ASN A 75 -10.14 -2.33 -3.24
C ASN A 75 -9.93 -3.01 -4.60
N ALA A 76 -10.98 -3.10 -5.42
CA ALA A 76 -10.90 -3.70 -6.75
C ALA A 76 -9.93 -2.91 -7.65
N GLU A 77 -10.03 -1.58 -7.67
CA GLU A 77 -9.15 -0.70 -8.48
C GLU A 77 -7.68 -0.79 -8.04
N VAL A 78 -7.42 -0.88 -6.73
CA VAL A 78 -6.07 -1.08 -6.17
C VAL A 78 -5.48 -2.43 -6.61
N ARG A 79 -6.29 -3.49 -6.61
CA ARG A 79 -5.85 -4.82 -7.07
C ARG A 79 -5.55 -4.82 -8.57
N GLU A 80 -6.43 -4.24 -9.38
CA GLU A 80 -6.22 -4.11 -10.82
C GLU A 80 -4.93 -3.34 -11.13
N LEU A 81 -4.69 -2.23 -10.42
CA LEU A 81 -3.44 -1.47 -10.55
C LEU A 81 -2.23 -2.34 -10.15
N ALA A 82 -2.32 -3.07 -9.04
CA ALA A 82 -1.25 -3.92 -8.56
C ALA A 82 -0.93 -5.08 -9.52
N GLU A 83 -1.93 -5.64 -10.19
CA GLU A 83 -1.78 -6.73 -11.18
C GLU A 83 -0.98 -6.32 -12.41
N GLN A 84 -0.98 -5.03 -12.78
CA GLN A 84 -0.14 -4.48 -13.85
C GLN A 84 1.36 -4.53 -13.52
N PHE A 85 1.72 -4.72 -12.24
CA PHE A 85 3.10 -4.75 -11.75
C PHE A 85 3.35 -6.00 -10.88
N PRO A 86 3.50 -7.21 -11.45
CA PRO A 86 3.68 -8.42 -10.66
C PRO A 86 5.01 -8.43 -9.88
N LEU A 87 4.97 -8.75 -8.58
CA LEU A 87 6.14 -8.75 -7.69
C LEU A 87 7.19 -9.84 -7.99
N TYR A 88 6.74 -10.99 -8.50
CA TYR A 88 7.60 -12.13 -8.83
C TYR A 88 7.28 -12.63 -10.23
N ALA A 89 7.78 -11.95 -11.26
CA ALA A 89 7.65 -12.39 -12.65
C ALA A 89 8.59 -13.57 -12.93
N ALA A 90 8.17 -14.79 -12.53
CA ALA A 90 8.89 -16.07 -12.64
C ALA A 90 10.26 -16.14 -11.93
N PRO A 91 10.65 -17.30 -11.36
CA PRO A 91 12.02 -17.47 -10.90
C PRO A 91 12.93 -17.34 -12.13
N VAL A 92 13.87 -16.40 -12.10
CA VAL A 92 15.05 -16.45 -12.96
C VAL A 92 15.74 -17.77 -12.62
N ARG A 93 15.51 -18.81 -13.43
CA ARG A 93 16.35 -20.00 -13.39
C ARG A 93 17.72 -19.54 -13.85
N ALA A 94 18.57 -19.15 -12.90
CA ALA A 94 20.00 -19.11 -13.13
C ALA A 94 20.38 -20.51 -13.60
N ALA A 95 20.71 -20.63 -14.88
CA ALA A 95 21.30 -21.83 -15.42
C ALA A 95 22.60 -22.07 -14.66
N VAL A 96 22.57 -22.96 -13.66
CA VAL A 96 23.80 -23.55 -13.13
C VAL A 96 24.26 -24.56 -14.17
N ALA A 97 24.83 -24.05 -15.26
CA ALA A 97 25.57 -24.82 -16.23
C ALA A 97 27.06 -24.73 -15.87
N GLY A 98 27.65 -25.87 -15.51
CA GLY A 98 29.09 -26.08 -15.73
C GLY A 98 29.94 -26.35 -14.49
N ALA A 99 30.36 -27.61 -14.39
CA ALA A 99 31.69 -28.05 -14.02
C ALA A 99 32.15 -27.93 -12.55
N HIS A 100 31.92 -29.01 -11.80
CA HIS A 100 32.96 -29.54 -10.90
C HIS A 100 33.47 -30.85 -11.48
N GLY A 101 34.44 -30.71 -12.37
CA GLY A 101 35.42 -31.74 -12.70
C GLY A 101 36.78 -31.24 -12.23
N ARG A 102 37.19 -31.69 -11.05
CA ARG A 102 38.55 -32.00 -10.56
C ARG A 102 38.50 -32.13 -9.04
#